data_AF-A0AA97NLV2-F1
#
_entry.id   AF-A0AA97NLV2-F1
#
_cell.length_a   1.000
_cell.length_b   1.000
_cell.length_c   1.000
_cell.angle_alpha   90.00
_cell.angle_beta   90.00
_cell.angle_gamma   90.00
#
_symmetry.space_group_name_H-M   'P 1'
#
loop_
_entity.id
_entity.type
_entity.pdbx_description
1 polymer ?
#
loop_
_entity_poly.entity_id
_entity_poly.type
_entity_poly.pdbx_seq_one_letter_code
_entity_poly.pdbx_strand_id
1 'polypeptide(L)'
;MPAFADIDFGVDPNPTGPPSKTNGTTNGHTNGHSNGTNGHTNGNGVAHATNSTAALEDALSPRSILPIPGPDGNGEEPSDPIEVPATRPSVSDAEKYMHNLSMSPSMRDRRGSRNSFGTSLPIPRIHRRSRLSSVHRPSEEEGSKSSRPVMPVLQSSRHIIQSQIQDVQAAKVKKVRNMAFAFDIDGVLVHGDRLIPEGKRVLEILNGDNELGMKIPHIFLTNGSGKPEQARCDQLTKILGSKVDTAQFIQSHTPMSALAAYYGTVLVVGGEGTKCRDVAELYGFKDVVVPNDIVAWDPTIAPYRVFTDEERKHARPRDFSQTNIEAILVFSDSRDYATDMQIIMDLLRSKDGRLHTMCRDDPVSNRIPIYFSQGDMLCPTEHPIPRMSQGAFRIGLEAMYKSLTGVDLERTVYGKPELATYKYADEVLTSWMGNLYGEEEERLPENIYMIGDNPASDIVGGNMYGWNTCLVRTGVFQGGDNDEENPANFGVFKNVLEAVSTALRKELGDDFKLNFDEHSINPIKACPDSAAAIE
;
A
#
# COMPACT_ATOMS: atom_id res chain seq x y z
N MET A 1 -36.59 18.59 22.42
CA MET A 1 -36.80 17.85 23.68
C MET A 1 -36.64 16.36 23.41
N PRO A 2 -36.10 15.55 24.34
CA PRO A 2 -35.20 15.87 25.44
C PRO A 2 -33.87 15.09 25.38
N ALA A 3 -32.94 15.52 26.24
CA ALA A 3 -31.63 14.95 26.50
C ALA A 3 -31.72 13.60 27.25
N PHE A 4 -30.74 12.73 27.04
CA PHE A 4 -30.45 11.60 27.91
C PHE A 4 -29.20 11.90 28.73
N ALA A 5 -29.40 11.96 30.04
CA ALA A 5 -28.40 12.05 31.07
C ALA A 5 -27.88 10.65 31.43
N ASP A 6 -26.61 10.64 31.86
CA ASP A 6 -26.01 9.80 32.90
C ASP A 6 -26.23 8.28 32.86
N ILE A 7 -25.22 7.57 32.35
CA ILE A 7 -24.90 6.20 32.79
C ILE A 7 -23.45 6.21 33.26
N ASP A 8 -23.28 6.10 34.58
CA ASP A 8 -22.02 5.95 35.29
C ASP A 8 -21.57 4.47 35.22
N PHE A 9 -20.43 4.22 34.56
CA PHE A 9 -19.77 2.92 34.59
C PHE A 9 -18.54 3.04 35.49
N GLY A 10 -18.76 2.84 36.79
CA GLY A 10 -17.73 2.88 37.81
C GLY A 10 -16.53 1.99 37.47
N VAL A 11 -15.37 2.61 37.34
CA VAL A 11 -14.07 1.95 37.33
C VAL A 11 -13.21 2.64 38.38
N ASP A 12 -12.97 1.93 39.49
CA ASP A 12 -12.05 2.35 40.55
C ASP A 12 -10.62 1.93 40.15
N PRO A 13 -9.61 2.84 40.17
CA PRO A 13 -8.26 2.51 39.75
C PRO A 13 -7.38 2.06 40.93
N ASN A 14 -6.58 1.01 40.69
CA ASN A 14 -5.51 0.42 41.52
C ASN A 14 -5.91 -0.60 42.59
N PRO A 15 -5.16 -1.71 42.63
CA PRO A 15 -4.64 -2.18 43.90
C PRO A 15 -3.13 -2.43 43.85
N THR A 16 -2.40 -1.74 44.71
CA THR A 16 -1.06 -2.10 45.16
C THR A 16 -1.16 -2.93 46.45
N GLY A 17 -0.54 -4.12 46.51
CA GLY A 17 -0.42 -4.89 47.76
C GLY A 17 0.28 -6.27 47.58
N PRO A 18 1.08 -6.76 48.55
CA PRO A 18 2.23 -7.66 48.33
C PRO A 18 1.94 -9.17 48.55
N PRO A 19 2.89 -10.10 48.29
CA PRO A 19 2.58 -11.52 48.07
C PRO A 19 2.58 -12.35 49.35
N SER A 20 1.64 -13.30 49.46
CA SER A 20 1.64 -14.33 50.50
C SER A 20 1.99 -15.70 49.92
N LYS A 21 2.89 -16.40 50.64
CA LYS A 21 3.43 -17.72 50.34
C LYS A 21 2.54 -18.83 50.91
N THR A 22 2.42 -19.90 50.12
CA THR A 22 2.49 -21.34 50.46
C THR A 22 1.58 -21.94 51.54
N ASN A 23 0.81 -22.96 51.12
CA ASN A 23 0.71 -24.34 51.64
C ASN A 23 -0.34 -25.04 50.74
N GLY A 24 -0.21 -26.24 50.18
CA GLY A 24 0.50 -27.46 50.57
C GLY A 24 -0.54 -28.59 50.59
N THR A 25 -0.41 -29.60 49.70
CA THR A 25 -0.95 -30.99 49.77
C THR A 25 -0.76 -31.65 48.39
N THR A 26 0.27 -32.46 48.12
CA THR A 26 0.49 -33.90 48.42
C THR A 26 -0.55 -34.87 47.85
N ASN A 27 -0.12 -35.66 46.85
CA ASN A 27 -0.29 -37.12 46.65
C ASN A 27 0.38 -37.42 45.29
N GLY A 28 1.37 -38.29 45.07
CA GLY A 28 1.83 -39.48 45.78
C GLY A 28 1.61 -40.70 44.90
N HIS A 29 2.67 -41.25 44.26
CA HIS A 29 2.90 -42.66 43.82
C HIS A 29 4.03 -42.71 42.78
N THR A 30 5.30 -42.90 43.16
CA THR A 30 6.07 -44.17 43.38
C THR A 30 6.48 -44.97 42.12
N ASN A 31 7.78 -44.83 41.81
CA ASN A 31 8.78 -45.65 41.12
C ASN A 31 8.49 -47.11 40.69
N GLY A 32 9.10 -47.47 39.55
CA GLY A 32 9.53 -48.82 39.20
C GLY A 32 10.67 -48.82 38.17
N HIS A 33 11.88 -49.21 38.59
CA HIS A 33 13.06 -49.50 37.76
C HIS A 33 12.87 -50.78 36.92
N SER A 34 13.48 -50.86 35.73
CA SER A 34 14.27 -52.05 35.34
C SER A 34 15.19 -51.75 34.16
N ASN A 35 16.47 -52.09 34.37
CA ASN A 35 17.52 -52.24 33.35
C ASN A 35 17.31 -53.56 32.60
N GLY A 36 17.65 -53.58 31.31
CA GLY A 36 17.73 -54.81 30.52
C GLY A 36 18.68 -54.63 29.34
N THR A 37 19.97 -54.89 29.58
CA THR A 37 20.99 -55.16 28.57
C THR A 37 20.79 -56.56 27.98
N ASN A 38 20.96 -56.71 26.66
CA ASN A 38 21.59 -57.90 26.06
C ASN A 38 22.00 -57.60 24.62
N GLY A 39 23.27 -57.84 24.32
CA GLY A 39 23.83 -57.84 22.97
C GLY A 39 23.88 -59.25 22.38
N HIS A 40 24.10 -59.31 21.06
CA HIS A 40 24.80 -60.38 20.29
C HIS A 40 24.89 -59.88 18.84
N THR A 41 26.05 -59.39 18.38
CA THR A 41 27.17 -60.07 17.68
C THR A 41 26.88 -60.57 16.25
N ASN A 42 27.53 -59.88 15.30
CA ASN A 42 28.27 -60.32 14.11
C ASN A 42 27.66 -61.25 13.05
N GLY A 43 27.72 -60.74 11.80
CA GLY A 43 27.78 -61.53 10.57
C GLY A 43 28.39 -60.69 9.44
N ASN A 44 29.71 -60.80 9.26
CA ASN A 44 30.49 -60.23 8.15
C ASN A 44 30.06 -60.83 6.80
N GLY A 45 29.99 -59.99 5.76
CA GLY A 45 29.84 -60.39 4.37
C GLY A 45 30.47 -59.35 3.44
N VAL A 46 31.76 -59.50 3.18
CA VAL A 46 32.55 -58.75 2.20
C VAL A 46 32.26 -59.30 0.80
N ALA A 47 31.97 -58.44 -0.19
CA ALA A 47 32.47 -58.60 -1.57
C ALA A 47 32.08 -57.45 -2.52
N HIS A 48 33.13 -56.92 -3.15
CA HIS A 48 33.22 -56.36 -4.51
C HIS A 48 32.58 -55.01 -4.87
N ALA A 49 33.47 -54.01 -4.88
CA ALA A 49 33.42 -52.86 -5.76
C ALA A 49 33.61 -53.29 -7.23
N THR A 50 32.77 -52.74 -8.11
CA THR A 50 33.09 -52.51 -9.53
C THR A 50 32.53 -51.15 -9.92
N ASN A 51 33.42 -50.26 -10.34
CA ASN A 51 33.11 -49.00 -11.01
C ASN A 51 32.34 -49.25 -12.31
N SER A 52 31.22 -48.56 -12.50
CA SER A 52 30.74 -48.21 -13.83
C SER A 52 30.00 -46.87 -13.77
N THR A 53 30.69 -45.83 -14.19
CA THR A 53 30.16 -44.55 -14.63
C THR A 53 29.14 -44.73 -15.74
N ALA A 54 27.89 -44.33 -15.52
CA ALA A 54 26.95 -44.03 -16.59
C ALA A 54 25.95 -42.97 -16.08
N ALA A 55 25.82 -41.92 -16.87
CA ALA A 55 25.03 -40.73 -16.60
C ALA A 55 23.56 -41.04 -16.34
N LEU A 56 23.02 -40.44 -15.28
CA LEU A 56 21.58 -40.22 -15.12
C LEU A 56 21.38 -38.72 -15.08
N GLU A 57 20.90 -38.21 -16.21
CA GLU A 57 20.47 -36.83 -16.41
C GLU A 57 19.40 -36.47 -15.38
N ASP A 58 19.65 -35.37 -14.69
CA ASP A 58 18.79 -34.73 -13.71
C ASP A 58 17.60 -34.10 -14.46
N ALA A 59 16.53 -34.87 -14.64
CA ALA A 59 15.25 -34.37 -15.15
C ALA A 59 14.54 -33.56 -14.06
N LEU A 60 15.02 -32.33 -13.84
CA LEU A 60 14.37 -31.32 -13.00
C LEU A 60 13.01 -30.94 -13.63
N SER A 61 11.94 -31.34 -12.94
CA SER A 61 10.57 -30.86 -13.15
C SER A 61 10.51 -29.32 -13.14
N PRO A 62 9.67 -28.67 -13.97
CA PRO A 62 9.58 -27.22 -14.02
C PRO A 62 9.15 -26.66 -12.66
N ARG A 63 9.85 -25.60 -12.25
CA ARG A 63 9.66 -24.84 -11.01
C ARG A 63 8.21 -24.34 -10.93
N SER A 64 7.53 -24.59 -9.83
CA SER A 64 6.25 -23.96 -9.48
C SER A 64 6.50 -22.47 -9.23
N ILE A 65 6.40 -21.66 -10.28
CA ILE A 65 6.42 -20.20 -10.27
C ILE A 65 5.02 -19.78 -10.74
N LEU A 66 4.38 -18.80 -10.10
CA LEU A 66 3.22 -18.14 -10.70
C LEU A 66 3.63 -17.66 -12.10
N PRO A 67 3.05 -18.20 -13.19
CA PRO A 67 3.44 -17.80 -14.52
C PRO A 67 2.94 -16.38 -14.75
N ILE A 68 3.88 -15.44 -14.85
CA ILE A 68 3.64 -14.14 -15.48
C ILE A 68 3.93 -14.37 -16.96
N PRO A 69 2.93 -14.34 -17.86
CA PRO A 69 3.18 -14.49 -19.28
C PRO A 69 4.12 -13.38 -19.76
N GLY A 70 5.14 -13.73 -20.56
CA GLY A 70 5.95 -12.72 -21.26
C GLY A 70 5.11 -11.99 -22.31
N PRO A 71 5.44 -10.72 -22.64
CA PRO A 71 4.66 -9.94 -23.60
C PRO A 71 4.68 -10.60 -24.98
N ASP A 72 3.49 -10.85 -25.54
CA ASP A 72 3.34 -11.31 -26.92
C ASP A 72 3.90 -10.23 -27.86
N GLY A 73 4.98 -10.59 -28.56
CA GLY A 73 5.70 -9.69 -29.45
C GLY A 73 4.87 -9.28 -30.66
N ASN A 74 4.17 -8.14 -30.55
CA ASN A 74 3.58 -7.41 -31.67
C ASN A 74 3.94 -5.92 -31.58
N GLY A 75 5.10 -5.57 -32.11
CA GLY A 75 5.38 -4.42 -33.00
C GLY A 75 4.90 -2.99 -32.76
N GLU A 76 4.23 -2.64 -31.66
CA GLU A 76 3.92 -1.24 -31.29
C GLU A 76 4.27 -1.06 -29.81
N GLU A 77 5.40 -0.43 -29.46
CA GLU A 77 5.88 -0.30 -28.08
C GLU A 77 4.81 0.27 -27.12
N PRO A 78 4.19 -0.56 -26.24
CA PRO A 78 3.62 -0.06 -25.00
C PRO A 78 4.75 -0.07 -23.96
N SER A 79 4.75 0.85 -23.02
CA SER A 79 5.78 0.90 -21.97
C SER A 79 5.76 -0.36 -21.11
N ASP A 80 6.71 -1.27 -21.33
CA ASP A 80 6.82 -2.52 -20.57
C ASP A 80 6.84 -2.26 -19.04
N PRO A 81 6.04 -2.98 -18.24
CA PRO A 81 6.06 -2.90 -16.78
C PRO A 81 7.46 -3.12 -16.17
N ILE A 82 7.72 -2.53 -15.00
CA ILE A 82 8.93 -2.82 -14.22
C ILE A 82 8.66 -4.04 -13.34
N GLU A 83 9.47 -5.07 -13.48
CA GLU A 83 9.39 -6.27 -12.64
C GLU A 83 10.17 -6.07 -11.33
N VAL A 84 9.48 -6.16 -10.20
CA VAL A 84 10.08 -6.02 -8.86
C VAL A 84 10.08 -7.36 -8.14
N PRO A 85 11.22 -7.88 -7.64
CA PRO A 85 11.21 -9.13 -6.88
C PRO A 85 10.37 -9.00 -5.61
N ALA A 86 9.54 -10.01 -5.30
CA ALA A 86 8.78 -10.05 -4.06
C ALA A 86 9.70 -10.10 -2.83
N THR A 87 9.40 -9.26 -1.84
CA THR A 87 10.13 -9.18 -0.56
C THR A 87 9.65 -10.17 0.49
N ARG A 88 8.43 -10.68 0.35
CA ARG A 88 7.83 -11.66 1.24
C ARG A 88 7.49 -12.95 0.49
N PRO A 89 7.47 -14.11 1.18
CA PRO A 89 7.04 -15.35 0.54
C PRO A 89 5.61 -15.20 0.03
N SER A 90 5.34 -15.71 -1.17
CA SER A 90 3.98 -15.76 -1.73
C SER A 90 3.08 -16.75 -0.98
N VAL A 91 3.64 -17.58 -0.10
CA VAL A 91 2.94 -18.59 0.70
C VAL A 91 2.17 -17.96 1.87
N SER A 92 1.05 -18.59 2.23
CA SER A 92 0.14 -18.18 3.30
C SER A 92 0.81 -17.89 4.65
N ASP A 93 0.31 -16.86 5.34
CA ASP A 93 0.64 -16.53 6.73
C ASP A 93 -0.28 -17.20 7.75
N ALA A 94 -1.38 -17.81 7.31
CA ALA A 94 -2.45 -18.32 8.16
C ALA A 94 -2.01 -19.46 9.09
N GLU A 95 -0.99 -20.23 8.70
CA GLU A 95 -0.49 -21.38 9.46
C GLU A 95 -0.13 -21.02 10.91
N LYS A 96 0.40 -19.80 11.13
CA LYS A 96 0.76 -19.30 12.46
C LYS A 96 -0.43 -19.14 13.41
N TYR A 97 -1.65 -19.04 12.87
CA TYR A 97 -2.88 -18.76 13.61
C TYR A 97 -3.84 -19.96 13.69
N MET A 98 -3.57 -21.05 12.96
CA MET A 98 -4.44 -22.22 12.94
C MET A 98 -4.12 -23.17 14.09
N HIS A 99 -5.14 -23.67 14.78
CA HIS A 99 -4.99 -24.74 15.78
C HIS A 99 -5.00 -26.13 15.12
N ASN A 100 -4.34 -27.12 15.72
CA ASN A 100 -4.28 -28.50 15.22
C ASN A 100 -5.64 -29.21 15.06
N LEU A 101 -6.70 -28.65 15.65
CA LEU A 101 -8.06 -29.17 15.54
C LEU A 101 -8.73 -28.81 14.19
N SER A 102 -8.19 -27.81 13.48
CA SER A 102 -8.67 -27.36 12.17
C SER A 102 -8.13 -28.20 11.01
N MET A 103 -7.18 -29.10 11.28
CA MET A 103 -6.55 -29.93 10.26
C MET A 103 -7.05 -31.37 10.41
N SER A 104 -8.01 -31.77 9.57
CA SER A 104 -8.37 -33.18 9.44
C SER A 104 -8.90 -33.59 8.05
N PRO A 105 -8.52 -34.79 7.53
CA PRO A 105 -7.55 -35.76 8.08
C PRO A 105 -6.26 -35.99 7.26
N SER A 106 -5.21 -36.31 8.03
CA SER A 106 -3.93 -36.96 7.68
C SER A 106 -2.79 -36.11 7.07
N MET A 107 -2.01 -35.51 7.96
CA MET A 107 -0.60 -35.19 7.70
C MET A 107 0.23 -36.48 7.71
N ARG A 108 0.16 -37.28 6.64
CA ARG A 108 1.17 -38.31 6.41
C ARG A 108 2.03 -38.10 5.17
N ASP A 109 1.58 -37.33 4.17
CA ASP A 109 2.38 -37.14 2.95
C ASP A 109 2.14 -35.79 2.26
N ARG A 110 2.39 -34.64 2.93
CA ARG A 110 2.58 -33.37 2.19
C ARG A 110 3.65 -32.52 2.87
N ARG A 111 4.88 -32.65 2.37
CA ARG A 111 5.97 -31.69 2.63
C ARG A 111 5.48 -30.32 2.17
N GLY A 112 5.37 -29.35 3.08
CA GLY A 112 5.14 -27.96 2.71
C GLY A 112 6.20 -27.52 1.69
N SER A 113 5.76 -27.00 0.55
CA SER A 113 6.66 -26.47 -0.47
C SER A 113 7.36 -25.24 0.11
N ARG A 114 8.66 -25.36 0.37
CA ARG A 114 9.52 -24.25 0.87
C ARG A 114 10.08 -23.39 -0.25
N ASN A 115 9.53 -23.47 -1.46
CA ASN A 115 10.08 -22.79 -2.63
C ASN A 115 9.06 -21.78 -3.18
N SER A 116 9.04 -20.60 -2.58
CA SER A 116 8.29 -19.43 -3.08
C SER A 116 9.18 -18.19 -3.08
N PHE A 117 10.38 -18.33 -3.64
CA PHE A 117 11.24 -17.21 -4.02
C PHE A 117 11.25 -17.17 -5.55
N GLY A 118 10.48 -16.25 -6.14
CA GLY A 118 10.46 -16.12 -7.60
C GLY A 118 9.38 -15.24 -8.21
N THR A 119 8.34 -14.85 -7.47
CA THR A 119 7.29 -13.99 -8.04
C THR A 119 7.82 -12.56 -8.20
N SER A 120 7.84 -12.04 -9.42
CA SER A 120 8.04 -10.62 -9.66
C SER A 120 6.68 -9.90 -9.66
N LEU A 121 6.67 -8.68 -9.15
CA LEU A 121 5.52 -7.79 -9.09
C LEU A 121 5.69 -6.76 -10.21
N PRO A 122 4.85 -6.78 -11.24
CA PRO A 122 4.86 -5.72 -12.24
C PRO A 122 4.34 -4.43 -11.59
N ILE A 123 5.06 -3.34 -11.81
CA ILE A 123 4.63 -1.96 -11.49
C ILE A 123 4.64 -1.13 -12.78
N PRO A 124 3.73 -0.16 -12.94
CA PRO A 124 3.65 0.64 -14.15
C PRO A 124 4.84 1.60 -14.24
N ARG A 125 5.32 1.85 -15.47
CA ARG A 125 6.31 2.91 -15.73
C ARG A 125 5.61 4.24 -15.90
N ILE A 126 6.11 5.28 -15.22
CA ILE A 126 5.70 6.65 -15.48
C ILE A 126 6.55 7.18 -16.64
N HIS A 127 5.90 7.61 -17.73
CA HIS A 127 6.61 8.17 -18.87
C HIS A 127 7.38 9.44 -18.47
N ARG A 128 8.71 9.35 -18.50
CA ARG A 128 9.57 10.54 -18.43
C ARG A 128 9.42 11.31 -19.74
N ARG A 129 9.11 12.60 -19.67
CA ARG A 129 9.12 13.44 -20.87
C ARG A 129 10.54 13.46 -21.39
N SER A 130 10.75 12.99 -22.62
CA SER A 130 12.10 12.94 -23.17
C SER A 130 12.67 14.36 -23.29
N ARG A 131 13.94 14.54 -22.90
CA ARG A 131 14.70 15.79 -23.08
C ARG A 131 14.77 16.30 -24.53
N LEU A 132 14.27 15.54 -25.50
CA LEU A 132 14.38 15.81 -26.94
C LEU A 132 13.16 16.50 -27.56
N SER A 133 12.06 16.72 -26.83
CA SER A 133 10.84 17.34 -27.40
C SER A 133 10.69 18.86 -27.19
N SER A 134 11.72 19.57 -26.72
CA SER A 134 11.61 21.02 -26.42
C SER A 134 12.27 21.97 -27.42
N VAL A 135 12.61 21.54 -28.64
CA VAL A 135 13.08 22.44 -29.70
C VAL A 135 12.11 22.45 -30.88
N HIS A 136 10.94 23.05 -30.68
CA HIS A 136 10.15 23.58 -31.79
C HIS A 136 10.19 25.12 -31.70
N ARG A 137 11.11 25.72 -32.45
CA ARG A 137 11.07 27.16 -32.76
C ARG A 137 9.93 27.36 -33.77
N PRO A 138 8.94 28.23 -33.50
CA PRO A 138 8.05 28.68 -34.55
C PRO A 138 8.87 29.49 -35.56
N SER A 139 8.86 29.06 -36.81
CA SER A 139 9.38 29.82 -37.95
C SER A 139 8.56 31.09 -38.13
N GLU A 140 9.23 32.23 -38.10
CA GLU A 140 8.70 33.50 -38.59
C GLU A 140 8.55 33.40 -40.11
N GLU A 141 7.33 33.51 -40.63
CA GLU A 141 7.07 34.13 -41.94
C GLU A 141 5.59 34.55 -42.10
N GLU A 142 5.43 35.87 -42.21
CA GLU A 142 4.43 36.67 -42.92
C GLU A 142 2.90 36.55 -42.64
N GLY A 143 2.40 37.59 -41.96
CA GLY A 143 1.38 38.47 -42.57
C GLY A 143 -0.03 38.48 -41.98
N SER A 144 -0.32 39.37 -41.03
CA SER A 144 -1.47 40.31 -41.07
C SER A 144 -1.64 41.05 -39.74
N LYS A 145 -1.98 42.34 -39.85
CA LYS A 145 -1.99 43.39 -38.83
C LYS A 145 -3.12 43.23 -37.80
N SER A 146 -2.78 43.31 -36.51
CA SER A 146 -3.57 44.02 -35.49
C SER A 146 -2.72 44.19 -34.23
N SER A 147 -2.12 45.38 -34.08
CA SER A 147 -1.35 45.79 -32.91
C SER A 147 -2.29 46.15 -31.76
N ARG A 148 -2.40 45.27 -30.76
CA ARG A 148 -2.76 45.64 -29.39
C ARG A 148 -1.52 45.45 -28.52
N PRO A 149 -1.09 46.45 -27.72
CA PRO A 149 0.04 46.26 -26.82
C PRO A 149 -0.35 45.20 -25.78
N VAL A 150 0.34 44.07 -25.81
CA VAL A 150 0.25 43.04 -24.78
C VAL A 150 0.88 43.64 -23.52
N MET A 151 0.03 44.04 -22.58
CA MET A 151 0.46 44.40 -21.23
C MET A 151 1.19 43.19 -20.62
N PRO A 152 2.37 43.36 -20.02
CA PRO A 152 3.01 42.26 -19.31
C PRO A 152 2.07 41.78 -18.20
N VAL A 153 1.89 40.47 -18.11
CA VAL A 153 1.13 39.83 -17.04
C VAL A 153 1.76 40.32 -15.72
N LEU A 154 0.99 41.08 -14.93
CA LEU A 154 1.41 41.52 -13.61
C LEU A 154 1.73 40.28 -12.78
N GLN A 155 3.01 39.95 -12.65
CA GLN A 155 3.46 38.95 -11.70
C GLN A 155 3.02 39.41 -10.30
N SER A 156 2.39 38.53 -9.53
CA SER A 156 1.96 38.88 -8.19
C SER A 156 3.18 39.31 -7.37
N SER A 157 3.03 40.35 -6.54
CA SER A 157 4.11 40.87 -5.69
C SER A 157 4.80 39.78 -4.85
N ARG A 158 4.04 38.76 -4.46
CA ARG A 158 4.54 37.57 -3.75
C ARG A 158 5.54 36.76 -4.57
N HIS A 159 5.31 36.57 -5.87
CA HIS A 159 6.21 35.77 -6.72
C HIS A 159 7.58 36.45 -6.91
N ILE A 160 7.60 37.77 -7.03
CA ILE A 160 8.84 38.55 -7.15
C ILE A 160 9.64 38.45 -5.84
N ILE A 161 8.99 38.69 -4.70
CA ILE A 161 9.62 38.59 -3.38
C ILE A 161 10.17 37.17 -3.16
N GLN A 162 9.39 36.15 -3.51
CA GLN A 162 9.81 34.76 -3.42
C GLN A 162 11.07 34.47 -4.23
N SER A 163 11.13 34.93 -5.49
CA SER A 163 12.33 34.73 -6.33
C SER A 163 13.58 35.38 -5.72
N GLN A 164 13.46 36.58 -5.17
CA GLN A 164 14.57 37.29 -4.52
C GLN A 164 15.06 36.57 -3.26
N ILE A 165 14.14 36.07 -2.41
CA ILE A 165 14.52 35.29 -1.22
C ILE A 165 15.27 34.03 -1.64
N GLN A 166 14.79 33.34 -2.68
CA GLN A 166 15.40 32.10 -3.14
C GLN A 166 16.80 32.31 -3.70
N ASP A 167 17.03 33.41 -4.43
CA ASP A 167 18.36 33.77 -4.94
C ASP A 167 19.33 34.08 -3.79
N VAL A 168 18.86 34.77 -2.75
CA VAL A 168 19.67 35.09 -1.55
C VAL A 168 19.95 33.83 -0.72
N GLN A 169 18.98 32.92 -0.62
CA GLN A 169 19.07 31.71 0.20
C GLN A 169 19.34 30.44 -0.63
N ALA A 170 20.16 30.54 -1.68
CA ALA A 170 20.44 29.44 -2.62
C ALA A 170 20.88 28.12 -1.94
N ALA A 171 21.61 28.20 -0.82
CA ALA A 171 22.01 27.02 -0.06
C ALA A 171 20.80 26.28 0.58
N LYS A 172 19.85 27.02 1.18
CA LYS A 172 18.62 26.42 1.73
C LYS A 172 17.74 25.86 0.61
N VAL A 173 17.64 26.56 -0.54
CA VAL A 173 16.92 26.08 -1.73
C VAL A 173 17.46 24.73 -2.22
N LYS A 174 18.79 24.58 -2.32
CA LYS A 174 19.40 23.30 -2.72
C LYS A 174 19.03 22.16 -1.76
N LYS A 175 18.98 22.43 -0.46
CA LYS A 175 18.59 21.44 0.55
C LYS A 175 17.11 21.08 0.45
N VAL A 176 16.22 22.06 0.23
CA VAL A 176 14.79 21.80 -0.01
C VAL A 176 14.57 20.87 -1.20
N ARG A 177 15.32 21.08 -2.31
CA ARG A 177 15.27 20.18 -3.48
C ARG A 177 15.89 18.80 -3.24
N ASN A 178 16.61 18.60 -2.14
CA ASN A 178 17.22 17.31 -1.77
C ASN A 178 16.49 16.60 -0.64
N MET A 179 15.29 17.08 -0.27
CA MET A 179 14.42 16.41 0.70
C MET A 179 13.00 16.24 0.15
N ALA A 180 12.28 15.24 0.67
CA ALA A 180 10.87 15.04 0.37
C ALA A 180 10.15 14.31 1.50
N PHE A 181 8.81 14.36 1.46
CA PHE A 181 7.95 13.65 2.39
C PHE A 181 7.03 12.66 1.66
N ALA A 182 6.85 11.47 2.22
CA ALA A 182 5.80 10.54 1.84
C ALA A 182 4.83 10.42 3.01
N PHE A 183 3.56 10.76 2.78
CA PHE A 183 2.53 10.75 3.82
C PHE A 183 1.61 9.56 3.66
N ASP A 184 1.46 8.76 4.71
CA ASP A 184 0.19 8.07 4.90
C ASP A 184 -0.95 9.08 5.14
N ILE A 185 -2.19 8.64 4.98
CA ILE A 185 -3.37 9.51 4.99
C ILE A 185 -4.20 9.27 6.24
N ASP A 186 -4.62 8.02 6.45
CA ASP A 186 -5.59 7.66 7.47
C ASP A 186 -4.85 7.48 8.80
N GLY A 187 -5.15 8.31 9.80
CA GLY A 187 -4.40 8.37 11.06
C GLY A 187 -3.24 9.36 11.06
N VAL A 188 -2.89 9.95 9.91
CA VAL A 188 -1.83 10.98 9.79
C VAL A 188 -2.41 12.35 9.42
N LEU A 189 -3.23 12.41 8.37
CA LEU A 189 -3.84 13.65 7.86
C LEU A 189 -5.34 13.73 8.14
N VAL A 190 -6.02 12.58 8.17
CA VAL A 190 -7.47 12.47 8.38
C VAL A 190 -7.81 11.21 9.18
N HIS A 191 -8.99 11.19 9.77
CA HIS A 191 -9.65 9.99 10.29
C HIS A 191 -10.94 9.77 9.52
N GLY A 192 -10.92 8.91 8.50
CA GLY A 192 -12.04 8.83 7.55
C GLY A 192 -12.21 10.18 6.84
N ASP A 193 -13.33 10.85 7.08
CA ASP A 193 -13.60 12.17 6.49
C ASP A 193 -13.33 13.34 7.45
N ARG A 194 -12.87 13.03 8.68
CA ARG A 194 -12.54 14.04 9.70
C ARG A 194 -11.10 14.50 9.58
N LEU A 195 -10.90 15.82 9.42
CA LEU A 195 -9.58 16.43 9.38
C LEU A 195 -8.81 16.26 10.70
N ILE A 196 -7.52 15.93 10.61
CA ILE A 196 -6.54 16.17 11.69
C ILE A 196 -5.99 17.60 11.48
N PRO A 197 -6.24 18.55 12.40
CA PRO A 197 -5.91 19.97 12.18
C PRO A 197 -4.46 20.23 11.77
N GLU A 198 -3.53 19.48 12.38
CA GLU A 198 -2.10 19.54 12.10
C GLU A 198 -1.76 19.12 10.66
N GLY A 199 -2.53 18.20 10.07
CA GLY A 199 -2.36 17.78 8.68
C GLY A 199 -2.60 18.92 7.70
N LYS A 200 -3.63 19.74 7.93
CA LYS A 200 -3.87 20.95 7.12
C LYS A 200 -2.70 21.93 7.23
N ARG A 201 -2.21 22.18 8.46
CA ARG A 201 -1.12 23.13 8.67
C ARG A 201 0.18 22.68 7.98
N VAL A 202 0.49 21.38 8.04
CA VAL A 202 1.65 20.82 7.35
C VAL A 202 1.56 21.06 5.85
N LEU A 203 0.41 20.82 5.23
CA LEU A 203 0.27 21.03 3.79
C LEU A 203 0.37 22.50 3.40
N GLU A 204 -0.08 23.44 4.22
CA GLU A 204 0.17 24.87 3.99
C GLU A 204 1.67 25.19 3.98
N ILE A 205 2.41 24.68 4.97
CA ILE A 205 3.87 24.85 5.08
C ILE A 205 4.55 24.27 3.84
N LEU A 206 4.25 23.03 3.47
CA LEU A 206 4.87 22.35 2.33
C LEU A 206 4.45 22.96 0.99
N ASN A 207 3.30 23.65 0.90
CA ASN A 207 2.85 24.32 -0.32
C ASN A 207 3.28 25.80 -0.43
N GLY A 208 4.24 26.24 0.40
CA GLY A 208 4.87 27.55 0.27
C GLY A 208 4.51 28.56 1.36
N ASP A 209 3.87 28.13 2.45
CA ASP A 209 3.79 28.93 3.68
C ASP A 209 5.00 28.64 4.60
N ASN A 210 6.19 28.92 4.09
CA ASN A 210 7.47 28.75 4.78
C ASN A 210 8.44 29.90 4.42
N GLU A 211 9.58 30.01 5.10
CA GLU A 211 10.58 31.09 4.92
C GLU A 211 10.93 31.39 3.46
N LEU A 212 11.00 30.36 2.61
CA LEU A 212 11.41 30.46 1.21
C LEU A 212 10.25 30.70 0.24
N GLY A 213 9.00 30.66 0.73
CA GLY A 213 7.80 30.61 -0.10
C GLY A 213 7.73 29.40 -1.03
N MET A 214 8.65 28.43 -0.88
CA MET A 214 8.91 27.38 -1.85
C MET A 214 8.07 26.15 -1.54
N LYS A 215 7.54 25.49 -2.58
CA LYS A 215 6.92 24.17 -2.36
C LYS A 215 7.99 23.17 -2.00
N ILE A 216 7.74 22.35 -0.98
CA ILE A 216 8.60 21.24 -0.57
C ILE A 216 7.98 19.95 -1.12
N PRO A 217 8.75 19.07 -1.78
CA PRO A 217 8.21 17.91 -2.47
C PRO A 217 7.58 16.94 -1.49
N HIS A 218 6.37 16.51 -1.80
CA HIS A 218 5.69 15.49 -1.04
C HIS A 218 4.78 14.65 -1.92
N ILE A 219 4.55 13.40 -1.51
CA ILE A 219 3.59 12.48 -2.11
C ILE A 219 2.69 11.90 -1.03
N PHE A 220 1.53 11.38 -1.44
CA PHE A 220 0.62 10.64 -0.58
C PHE A 220 0.69 9.16 -0.94
N LEU A 221 1.05 8.33 0.03
CA LEU A 221 1.23 6.89 -0.12
C LEU A 221 0.31 6.18 0.86
N THR A 222 -0.86 5.76 0.39
CA THR A 222 -1.91 5.15 1.22
C THR A 222 -2.21 3.72 0.83
N ASN A 223 -2.50 2.88 1.83
CA ASN A 223 -3.12 1.57 1.60
C ASN A 223 -4.65 1.65 1.43
N GLY A 224 -5.23 2.84 1.62
CA GLY A 224 -6.64 3.12 1.33
C GLY A 224 -6.99 2.94 -0.15
N SER A 225 -8.22 2.51 -0.41
CA SER A 225 -8.69 2.06 -1.73
C SER A 225 -10.19 2.30 -1.95
N GLY A 226 -10.68 1.95 -3.15
CA GLY A 226 -12.11 1.79 -3.42
C GLY A 226 -12.77 2.97 -4.13
N LYS A 227 -11.97 3.93 -4.60
CA LYS A 227 -12.39 5.05 -5.46
C LYS A 227 -11.28 5.32 -6.48
N PRO A 228 -11.61 5.86 -7.67
CA PRO A 228 -10.62 6.44 -8.56
C PRO A 228 -9.79 7.52 -7.87
N GLU A 229 -8.52 7.65 -8.25
CA GLU A 229 -7.55 8.58 -7.65
C GLU A 229 -8.09 10.00 -7.67
N GLN A 230 -8.61 10.44 -8.82
CA GLN A 230 -9.15 11.80 -8.96
C GLN A 230 -10.26 12.08 -7.94
N ALA A 231 -11.20 11.14 -7.77
CA ALA A 231 -12.30 11.31 -6.82
C ALA A 231 -11.80 11.35 -5.37
N ARG A 232 -10.74 10.60 -5.04
CA ARG A 232 -10.11 10.65 -3.70
C ARG A 232 -9.30 11.92 -3.51
N CYS A 233 -8.55 12.38 -4.50
CA CYS A 233 -7.82 13.65 -4.47
C CYS A 233 -8.76 14.84 -4.30
N ASP A 234 -9.91 14.86 -4.99
CA ASP A 234 -10.92 15.92 -4.85
C ASP A 234 -11.51 15.95 -3.43
N GLN A 235 -11.80 14.76 -2.88
CA GLN A 235 -12.27 14.62 -1.50
C GLN A 235 -11.25 15.17 -0.50
N LEU A 236 -9.99 14.75 -0.61
CA LEU A 236 -8.90 15.20 0.27
C LEU A 236 -8.63 16.69 0.11
N THR A 237 -8.66 17.22 -1.11
CA THR A 237 -8.51 18.65 -1.37
C THR A 237 -9.56 19.47 -0.62
N LYS A 238 -10.81 19.00 -0.60
CA LYS A 238 -11.89 19.66 0.14
C LYS A 238 -11.68 19.61 1.66
N ILE A 239 -11.24 18.48 2.19
CA ILE A 239 -11.04 18.29 3.64
C ILE A 239 -9.82 19.09 4.14
N LEU A 240 -8.71 19.01 3.41
CA LEU A 240 -7.43 19.61 3.79
C LEU A 240 -7.35 21.09 3.44
N GLY A 241 -8.19 21.57 2.51
CA GLY A 241 -8.14 22.94 2.01
C GLY A 241 -6.89 23.26 1.20
N SER A 242 -6.16 22.23 0.75
CA SER A 242 -4.96 22.32 -0.09
C SER A 242 -5.13 21.40 -1.29
N LYS A 243 -4.71 21.83 -2.49
CA LYS A 243 -4.85 21.03 -3.72
C LYS A 243 -4.00 19.76 -3.62
N VAL A 244 -4.65 18.60 -3.68
CA VAL A 244 -4.02 17.29 -3.87
C VAL A 244 -4.12 16.93 -5.35
N ASP A 245 -2.99 16.59 -5.95
CA ASP A 245 -2.90 16.27 -7.38
C ASP A 245 -2.74 14.76 -7.56
N THR A 246 -3.34 14.19 -8.62
CA THR A 246 -3.23 12.76 -8.88
C THR A 246 -1.80 12.34 -9.21
N ALA A 247 -0.98 13.26 -9.74
CA ALA A 247 0.44 13.01 -10.04
C ALA A 247 1.32 12.80 -8.79
N GLN A 248 0.83 13.08 -7.59
CA GLN A 248 1.53 12.85 -6.32
C GLN A 248 0.78 11.88 -5.40
N PHE A 249 -0.20 11.15 -5.93
CA PHE A 249 -1.14 10.34 -5.15
C PHE A 249 -1.04 8.86 -5.51
N ILE A 250 -0.86 8.01 -4.50
CA ILE A 250 -0.70 6.56 -4.67
C ILE A 250 -1.63 5.85 -3.70
N GLN A 251 -2.60 5.14 -4.27
CA GLN A 251 -3.45 4.17 -3.56
C GLN A 251 -2.90 2.76 -3.66
N SER A 252 -3.37 1.85 -2.82
CA SER A 252 -2.96 0.44 -2.79
C SER A 252 -3.12 -0.27 -4.13
N HIS A 253 -4.19 0.00 -4.89
CA HIS A 253 -4.45 -0.61 -6.20
C HIS A 253 -3.72 0.05 -7.38
N THR A 254 -3.13 1.25 -7.20
CA THR A 254 -2.48 1.99 -8.30
C THR A 254 -1.40 1.18 -9.02
N PRO A 255 -0.47 0.50 -8.31
CA PRO A 255 0.55 -0.32 -8.96
C PRO A 255 -0.02 -1.54 -9.70
N MET A 256 -1.23 -1.98 -9.35
CA MET A 256 -1.89 -3.13 -10.01
C MET A 256 -2.37 -2.81 -11.43
N SER A 257 -2.37 -1.53 -11.84
CA SER A 257 -2.68 -1.13 -13.22
C SER A 257 -1.78 -1.82 -14.25
N ALA A 258 -0.53 -2.14 -13.89
CA ALA A 258 0.39 -2.89 -14.75
C ALA A 258 -0.12 -4.30 -15.10
N LEU A 259 -0.98 -4.89 -14.26
CA LEU A 259 -1.54 -6.23 -14.49
C LEU A 259 -2.50 -6.25 -15.68
N ALA A 260 -2.98 -5.10 -16.16
CA ALA A 260 -3.82 -5.00 -17.35
C ALA A 260 -3.09 -5.44 -18.64
N ALA A 261 -1.76 -5.41 -18.65
CA ALA A 261 -0.96 -5.91 -19.76
C ALA A 261 -0.92 -7.46 -19.82
N TYR A 262 -1.17 -8.13 -18.70
CA TYR A 262 -0.99 -9.59 -18.57
C TYR A 262 -2.30 -10.37 -18.59
N TYR A 263 -3.42 -9.74 -18.22
CA TYR A 263 -4.71 -10.43 -18.08
C TYR A 263 -5.81 -9.78 -18.90
N GLY A 264 -6.57 -10.61 -19.61
CA GLY A 264 -7.76 -10.23 -20.37
C GLY A 264 -8.99 -10.10 -19.47
N THR A 265 -9.46 -11.23 -18.95
CA THR A 265 -10.64 -11.31 -18.07
C THR A 265 -10.24 -11.46 -16.61
N VAL A 266 -10.62 -10.49 -15.77
CA VAL A 266 -10.26 -10.45 -14.34
C VAL A 266 -11.47 -10.31 -13.44
N LEU A 267 -11.44 -10.97 -12.27
CA LEU A 267 -12.37 -10.70 -11.19
C LEU A 267 -11.79 -9.59 -10.31
N VAL A 268 -12.49 -8.47 -10.19
CA VAL A 268 -12.14 -7.37 -9.29
C VAL A 268 -13.06 -7.40 -8.07
N VAL A 269 -12.46 -7.52 -6.89
CA VAL A 269 -13.16 -7.67 -5.60
C VAL A 269 -12.94 -6.44 -4.72
N GLY A 270 -14.00 -6.08 -4.00
CA GLY A 270 -14.01 -5.01 -3.00
C GLY A 270 -14.60 -3.69 -3.49
N GLY A 271 -14.64 -2.72 -2.58
CA GLY A 271 -15.13 -1.37 -2.85
C GLY A 271 -16.64 -1.25 -2.72
N GLU A 272 -17.16 -0.06 -3.01
CA GLU A 272 -18.58 0.26 -2.89
C GLU A 272 -19.23 0.30 -4.27
N GLY A 273 -20.30 -0.48 -4.46
CA GLY A 273 -21.04 -0.52 -5.73
C GLY A 273 -20.15 -0.93 -6.90
N THR A 274 -20.10 -0.10 -7.95
CA THR A 274 -19.31 -0.36 -9.17
C THR A 274 -17.92 0.27 -9.14
N LYS A 275 -17.54 0.99 -8.07
CA LYS A 275 -16.35 1.85 -8.10
C LYS A 275 -15.06 1.11 -8.43
N CYS A 276 -14.87 -0.10 -7.91
CA CYS A 276 -13.68 -0.89 -8.23
C CYS A 276 -13.67 -1.39 -9.68
N ARG A 277 -14.84 -1.62 -10.30
CA ARG A 277 -14.93 -1.86 -11.74
C ARG A 277 -14.45 -0.63 -12.51
N ASP A 278 -14.98 0.54 -12.16
CA ASP A 278 -14.66 1.79 -12.84
C ASP A 278 -13.15 2.08 -12.77
N VAL A 279 -12.52 1.83 -11.62
CA VAL A 279 -11.05 1.92 -11.45
C VAL A 279 -10.31 0.94 -12.38
N ALA A 280 -10.72 -0.32 -12.43
CA ALA A 280 -10.06 -1.31 -13.29
C ALA A 280 -10.22 -0.97 -14.78
N GLU A 281 -11.42 -0.55 -15.21
CA GLU A 281 -11.65 -0.10 -16.59
C GLU A 281 -10.78 1.12 -16.93
N LEU A 282 -10.62 2.07 -15.99
CA LEU A 282 -9.73 3.23 -16.16
C LEU A 282 -8.25 2.85 -16.28
N TYR A 283 -7.81 1.79 -15.61
CA TYR A 283 -6.45 1.27 -15.74
C TYR A 283 -6.20 0.49 -17.04
N GLY A 284 -7.25 0.27 -17.85
CA GLY A 284 -7.14 -0.40 -19.14
C GLY A 284 -7.40 -1.90 -19.13
N PHE A 285 -7.96 -2.46 -18.05
CA PHE A 285 -8.43 -3.85 -18.06
C PHE A 285 -9.57 -4.00 -19.06
N LYS A 286 -9.47 -5.00 -19.95
CA LYS A 286 -10.39 -5.18 -21.08
C LYS A 286 -11.72 -5.78 -20.66
N ASP A 287 -11.68 -6.80 -19.81
CA ASP A 287 -12.86 -7.51 -19.36
C ASP A 287 -12.89 -7.65 -17.83
N VAL A 288 -13.65 -6.77 -17.18
CA VAL A 288 -13.76 -6.71 -15.73
C VAL A 288 -15.04 -7.40 -15.27
N VAL A 289 -14.89 -8.39 -14.39
CA VAL A 289 -15.97 -9.07 -13.68
C VAL A 289 -15.96 -8.60 -12.23
N VAL A 290 -17.12 -8.36 -11.63
CA VAL A 290 -17.24 -8.12 -10.17
C VAL A 290 -18.14 -9.17 -9.53
N PRO A 291 -18.06 -9.39 -8.20
CA PRO A 291 -18.89 -10.38 -7.50
C PRO A 291 -20.39 -10.30 -7.83
N ASN A 292 -20.93 -9.09 -7.97
CA ASN A 292 -22.35 -8.88 -8.31
C ASN A 292 -22.75 -9.45 -9.68
N ASP A 293 -21.83 -9.53 -10.65
CA ASP A 293 -22.12 -10.14 -11.95
C ASP A 293 -22.35 -11.63 -11.82
N ILE A 294 -21.52 -12.28 -11.00
CA ILE A 294 -21.55 -13.72 -10.75
C ILE A 294 -22.80 -14.08 -9.95
N VAL A 295 -23.13 -13.32 -8.91
CA VAL A 295 -24.36 -13.51 -8.12
C VAL A 295 -25.62 -13.26 -8.95
N ALA A 296 -25.59 -12.28 -9.87
CA ALA A 296 -26.70 -12.04 -10.79
C ALA A 296 -26.92 -13.20 -11.78
N TRP A 297 -25.84 -13.88 -12.17
CA TRP A 297 -25.91 -15.06 -13.04
C TRP A 297 -26.34 -16.32 -12.30
N ASP A 298 -25.72 -16.62 -11.16
CA ASP A 298 -26.03 -17.77 -10.31
C ASP A 298 -26.21 -17.34 -8.85
N PRO A 299 -27.46 -17.06 -8.43
CA PRO A 299 -27.75 -16.65 -7.06
C PRO A 299 -27.46 -17.74 -6.01
N THR A 300 -27.29 -19.00 -6.42
CA THR A 300 -27.07 -20.12 -5.48
C THR A 300 -25.70 -20.04 -4.79
N ILE A 301 -24.76 -19.29 -5.36
CA ILE A 301 -23.43 -19.04 -4.80
C ILE A 301 -23.50 -18.23 -3.49
N ALA A 302 -24.50 -17.35 -3.35
CA ALA A 302 -24.66 -16.45 -2.21
C ALA A 302 -25.98 -16.74 -1.45
N PRO A 303 -26.13 -17.91 -0.82
CA PRO A 303 -27.41 -18.38 -0.28
C PRO A 303 -27.97 -17.51 0.86
N TYR A 304 -27.10 -16.74 1.53
CA TYR A 304 -27.47 -15.89 2.67
C TYR A 304 -27.58 -14.41 2.30
N ARG A 305 -27.24 -14.03 1.06
CA ARG A 305 -27.24 -12.64 0.62
C ARG A 305 -28.62 -12.24 0.12
N VAL A 306 -29.06 -11.04 0.49
CA VAL A 306 -30.18 -10.38 -0.17
C VAL A 306 -29.63 -9.53 -1.30
N PHE A 307 -29.78 -10.00 -2.54
CA PHE A 307 -29.31 -9.28 -3.72
C PHE A 307 -30.32 -8.19 -4.12
N THR A 308 -29.94 -6.93 -3.96
CA THR A 308 -30.83 -5.78 -4.12
C THR A 308 -31.07 -5.43 -5.59
N ASP A 309 -32.17 -4.72 -5.88
CA ASP A 309 -32.49 -4.31 -7.25
C ASP A 309 -31.48 -3.31 -7.82
N GLU A 310 -30.90 -2.45 -6.99
CA GLU A 310 -29.82 -1.54 -7.42
C GLU A 310 -28.55 -2.30 -7.79
N GLU A 311 -28.17 -3.35 -7.04
CA GLU A 311 -27.01 -4.17 -7.39
C GLU A 311 -27.26 -4.97 -8.68
N ARG A 312 -28.48 -5.51 -8.87
CA ARG A 312 -28.89 -6.19 -10.11
C ARG A 312 -28.81 -5.27 -11.32
N LYS A 313 -29.24 -4.01 -11.17
CA LYS A 313 -29.27 -3.03 -12.26
C LYS A 313 -27.86 -2.72 -12.80
N HIS A 314 -26.86 -2.74 -11.94
CA HIS A 314 -25.47 -2.44 -12.30
C HIS A 314 -24.63 -3.70 -12.59
N ALA A 315 -25.17 -4.89 -12.30
CA ALA A 315 -24.54 -6.15 -12.65
C ALA A 315 -24.58 -6.39 -14.16
N ARG A 316 -23.53 -7.02 -14.69
CA ARG A 316 -23.37 -7.42 -16.09
C ARG A 316 -23.25 -8.97 -16.15
N PRO A 317 -24.33 -9.71 -15.81
CA PRO A 317 -24.26 -11.17 -15.78
C PRO A 317 -24.01 -11.74 -17.17
N ARG A 318 -23.26 -12.83 -17.22
CA ARG A 318 -23.01 -13.65 -18.41
C ARG A 318 -22.82 -15.09 -17.99
N ASP A 319 -22.74 -16.01 -18.95
CA ASP A 319 -22.51 -17.42 -18.63
C ASP A 319 -21.06 -17.66 -18.16
N PHE A 320 -20.87 -17.68 -16.84
CA PHE A 320 -19.57 -17.94 -16.23
C PHE A 320 -19.20 -19.44 -16.21
N SER A 321 -20.10 -20.35 -16.63
CA SER A 321 -19.73 -21.74 -16.90
C SER A 321 -18.93 -21.89 -18.21
N GLN A 322 -19.01 -20.88 -19.09
CA GLN A 322 -18.30 -20.84 -20.37
C GLN A 322 -17.22 -19.74 -20.44
N THR A 323 -17.03 -18.98 -19.35
CA THR A 323 -16.05 -17.90 -19.26
C THR A 323 -14.93 -18.31 -18.32
N ASN A 324 -13.67 -18.14 -18.73
CA ASN A 324 -12.52 -18.30 -17.84
C ASN A 324 -12.14 -16.94 -17.27
N ILE A 325 -11.97 -16.87 -15.96
CA ILE A 325 -11.40 -15.72 -15.27
C ILE A 325 -9.91 -15.99 -15.05
N GLU A 326 -9.04 -15.12 -15.54
CA GLU A 326 -7.60 -15.36 -15.59
C GLU A 326 -6.88 -14.97 -14.29
N ALA A 327 -7.40 -13.98 -13.56
CA ALA A 327 -6.83 -13.53 -12.29
C ALA A 327 -7.89 -12.93 -11.36
N ILE A 328 -7.61 -12.98 -10.06
CA ILE A 328 -8.41 -12.34 -9.01
C ILE A 328 -7.65 -11.14 -8.46
N LEU A 329 -8.25 -9.96 -8.52
CA LEU A 329 -7.69 -8.69 -8.09
C LEU A 329 -8.52 -8.12 -6.94
N VAL A 330 -8.03 -8.24 -5.70
CA VAL A 330 -8.69 -7.69 -4.52
C VAL A 330 -8.22 -6.24 -4.35
N PHE A 331 -8.95 -5.30 -4.97
CA PHE A 331 -8.59 -3.88 -5.01
C PHE A 331 -8.86 -3.16 -3.69
N SER A 332 -9.88 -3.58 -2.96
CA SER A 332 -10.32 -2.89 -1.73
C SER A 332 -10.94 -3.87 -0.74
N ASP A 333 -11.34 -3.38 0.44
CA ASP A 333 -12.08 -4.16 1.42
C ASP A 333 -13.44 -4.60 0.84
N SER A 334 -13.78 -5.88 1.04
CA SER A 334 -15.08 -6.43 0.70
C SER A 334 -16.18 -5.80 1.57
N ARG A 335 -17.39 -5.68 1.00
CA ARG A 335 -18.60 -5.26 1.75
C ARG A 335 -19.52 -6.43 2.08
N ASP A 336 -19.23 -7.60 1.52
CA ASP A 336 -19.90 -8.85 1.80
C ASP A 336 -18.87 -9.99 1.81
N TYR A 337 -18.25 -10.17 2.98
CA TYR A 337 -17.15 -11.13 3.14
C TYR A 337 -17.58 -12.54 2.77
N ALA A 338 -18.79 -12.96 3.13
CA ALA A 338 -19.26 -14.31 2.89
C ALA A 338 -19.34 -14.62 1.39
N THR A 339 -20.00 -13.75 0.63
CA THR A 339 -20.16 -13.92 -0.81
C THR A 339 -18.84 -13.80 -1.55
N ASP A 340 -18.04 -12.79 -1.24
CA ASP A 340 -16.78 -12.54 -1.95
C ASP A 340 -15.77 -13.65 -1.67
N MET A 341 -15.68 -14.13 -0.41
CA MET A 341 -14.85 -15.29 -0.07
C MET A 341 -15.32 -16.56 -0.78
N GLN A 342 -16.63 -16.81 -0.87
CA GLN A 342 -17.17 -17.99 -1.55
C GLN A 342 -16.81 -17.99 -3.05
N ILE A 343 -17.03 -16.86 -3.74
CA ILE A 343 -16.67 -16.71 -5.16
C ILE A 343 -15.17 -16.92 -5.37
N ILE A 344 -14.33 -16.30 -4.54
CA ILE A 344 -12.88 -16.47 -4.63
C ILE A 344 -12.49 -17.93 -4.39
N MET A 345 -13.08 -18.61 -3.40
CA MET A 345 -12.81 -20.02 -3.14
C MET A 345 -13.21 -20.92 -4.31
N ASP A 346 -14.36 -20.67 -4.93
CA ASP A 346 -14.82 -21.44 -6.08
C ASP A 346 -13.87 -21.26 -7.27
N LEU A 347 -13.39 -20.04 -7.52
CA LEU A 347 -12.42 -19.77 -8.59
C LEU A 347 -11.04 -20.37 -8.30
N LEU A 348 -10.51 -20.22 -7.08
CA LEU A 348 -9.21 -20.78 -6.71
C LEU A 348 -9.18 -22.32 -6.72
N ARG A 349 -10.36 -22.96 -6.66
CA ARG A 349 -10.54 -24.41 -6.74
C ARG A 349 -11.11 -24.88 -8.08
N SER A 350 -11.35 -23.97 -9.01
CA SER A 350 -11.86 -24.29 -10.34
C SER A 350 -10.76 -24.87 -11.24
N LYS A 351 -11.15 -25.30 -12.44
CA LYS A 351 -10.22 -25.61 -13.53
C LYS A 351 -10.06 -24.33 -14.36
N ASP A 352 -8.86 -23.75 -14.34
CA ASP A 352 -8.46 -22.58 -15.14
C ASP A 352 -9.41 -21.38 -14.99
N GLY A 353 -9.92 -21.15 -13.78
CA GLY A 353 -10.77 -19.99 -13.47
C GLY A 353 -12.20 -20.07 -13.99
N ARG A 354 -12.69 -21.26 -14.34
CA ARG A 354 -14.04 -21.48 -14.87
C ARG A 354 -15.03 -21.92 -13.79
N LEU A 355 -16.07 -21.12 -13.52
CA LEU A 355 -17.10 -21.47 -12.54
C LEU A 355 -17.85 -22.75 -12.93
N HIS A 356 -18.46 -23.42 -11.94
CA HIS A 356 -19.08 -24.76 -12.03
C HIS A 356 -18.11 -25.92 -12.33
N THR A 357 -16.81 -25.65 -12.39
CA THR A 357 -15.78 -26.71 -12.41
C THR A 357 -15.10 -26.82 -11.04
N MET A 358 -14.46 -27.97 -10.76
CA MET A 358 -13.67 -28.15 -9.55
C MET A 358 -12.46 -29.03 -9.85
N CYS A 359 -11.28 -28.55 -9.49
CA CYS A 359 -10.06 -29.34 -9.47
C CYS A 359 -9.94 -30.04 -8.11
N ARG A 360 -10.09 -31.38 -8.11
CA ARG A 360 -10.00 -32.20 -6.89
C ARG A 360 -8.61 -32.76 -6.65
N ASP A 361 -7.90 -33.05 -7.74
CA ASP A 361 -6.68 -33.87 -7.69
C ASP A 361 -5.41 -33.02 -7.70
N ASP A 362 -5.44 -31.80 -8.27
CA ASP A 362 -4.31 -30.86 -8.31
C ASP A 362 -4.74 -29.42 -8.03
N PRO A 363 -4.84 -29.02 -6.75
CA PRO A 363 -5.25 -27.68 -6.36
C PRO A 363 -4.22 -26.59 -6.69
N VAL A 364 -3.01 -26.95 -7.13
CA VAL A 364 -1.92 -25.99 -7.38
C VAL A 364 -1.78 -25.69 -8.87
N SER A 365 -1.77 -26.71 -9.74
CA SER A 365 -1.45 -26.51 -11.16
C SER A 365 -2.52 -25.78 -11.95
N ASN A 366 -3.79 -25.87 -11.55
CA ASN A 366 -4.94 -25.28 -12.26
C ASN A 366 -5.42 -23.97 -11.61
N ARG A 367 -4.70 -23.48 -10.60
CA ARG A 367 -5.11 -22.32 -9.81
C ARG A 367 -4.75 -21.03 -10.54
N ILE A 368 -5.72 -20.13 -10.64
CA ILE A 368 -5.49 -18.77 -11.12
C ILE A 368 -4.82 -17.91 -10.04
N PRO A 369 -3.97 -16.94 -10.42
CA PRO A 369 -3.32 -16.04 -9.48
C PRO A 369 -4.32 -15.14 -8.76
N ILE A 370 -4.00 -14.82 -7.51
CA ILE A 370 -4.72 -13.84 -6.69
C ILE A 370 -3.78 -12.76 -6.17
N TYR A 371 -4.23 -11.51 -6.31
CA TYR A 371 -3.50 -10.32 -5.92
C TYR A 371 -4.31 -9.53 -4.89
N PHE A 372 -3.64 -9.07 -3.85
CA PHE A 372 -4.19 -8.16 -2.84
C PHE A 372 -3.52 -6.80 -2.99
N SER A 373 -4.31 -5.73 -2.94
CA SER A 373 -3.77 -4.37 -3.05
C SER A 373 -2.98 -3.95 -1.80
N GLN A 374 -3.27 -4.53 -0.63
CA GLN A 374 -2.60 -4.22 0.63
C GLN A 374 -2.66 -5.38 1.65
N GLY A 375 -1.82 -5.30 2.70
CA GLY A 375 -1.66 -6.35 3.71
C GLY A 375 -2.00 -5.96 5.15
N ASP A 376 -2.51 -4.75 5.40
CA ASP A 376 -2.79 -4.20 6.72
C ASP A 376 -3.91 -4.98 7.43
N MET A 377 -3.62 -5.38 8.67
CA MET A 377 -4.60 -6.01 9.54
C MET A 377 -5.64 -5.02 10.05
N LEU A 378 -5.21 -3.81 10.36
CA LEU A 378 -5.99 -2.78 11.02
C LEU A 378 -5.89 -1.46 10.25
N CYS A 379 -6.99 -0.73 10.19
CA CYS A 379 -7.03 0.63 9.67
C CYS A 379 -7.71 1.58 10.69
N PRO A 380 -7.20 2.82 10.84
CA PRO A 380 -7.87 3.83 11.64
C PRO A 380 -9.09 4.36 10.89
N THR A 381 -10.17 4.62 11.63
CA THR A 381 -11.41 5.20 11.09
C THR A 381 -11.91 6.27 12.07
N GLU A 382 -13.14 6.74 11.90
CA GLU A 382 -13.79 7.62 12.89
C GLU A 382 -14.07 6.90 14.22
N HIS A 383 -14.04 5.56 14.24
CA HIS A 383 -14.21 4.77 15.46
C HIS A 383 -12.96 4.86 16.36
N PRO A 384 -13.11 4.90 17.71
CA PRO A 384 -11.97 5.04 18.62
C PRO A 384 -10.94 3.91 18.56
N ILE A 385 -11.37 2.71 18.14
CA ILE A 385 -10.53 1.52 18.03
C ILE A 385 -10.35 1.20 16.54
N PRO A 386 -9.11 0.97 16.04
CA PRO A 386 -8.88 0.56 14.65
C PRO A 386 -9.77 -0.62 14.22
N ARG A 387 -10.21 -0.62 12.96
CA ARG A 387 -11.08 -1.66 12.38
C ARG A 387 -10.26 -2.63 11.56
N MET A 388 -10.79 -3.85 11.36
CA MET A 388 -10.16 -4.82 10.47
C MET A 388 -10.12 -4.30 9.03
N SER A 389 -9.05 -4.59 8.32
CA SER A 389 -8.87 -4.24 6.90
C SER A 389 -8.53 -5.47 6.05
N GLN A 390 -8.09 -5.27 4.80
CA GLN A 390 -7.96 -6.32 3.78
C GLN A 390 -6.99 -7.43 4.22
N GLY A 391 -6.00 -7.14 5.06
CA GLY A 391 -5.12 -8.14 5.65
C GLY A 391 -5.90 -9.19 6.47
N ALA A 392 -6.94 -8.78 7.22
CA ALA A 392 -7.78 -9.72 7.95
C ALA A 392 -8.65 -10.57 7.00
N PHE A 393 -9.22 -9.95 5.96
CA PHE A 393 -9.97 -10.65 4.91
C PHE A 393 -9.09 -11.72 4.23
N ARG A 394 -7.87 -11.35 3.86
CA ARG A 394 -6.88 -12.25 3.28
C ARG A 394 -6.54 -13.41 4.20
N ILE A 395 -6.19 -13.18 5.47
CA ILE A 395 -5.83 -14.26 6.39
C ILE A 395 -6.99 -15.25 6.54
N GLY A 396 -8.23 -14.76 6.62
CA GLY A 396 -9.41 -15.61 6.62
C GLY A 396 -9.50 -16.47 5.35
N LEU A 397 -9.31 -15.85 4.19
CA LEU A 397 -9.31 -16.52 2.89
C LEU A 397 -8.25 -17.63 2.80
N GLU A 398 -7.04 -17.32 3.24
CA GLU A 398 -5.91 -18.25 3.28
C GLU A 398 -6.19 -19.45 4.18
N ALA A 399 -6.73 -19.21 5.38
CA ALA A 399 -7.10 -20.26 6.32
C ALA A 399 -8.19 -21.18 5.74
N MET A 400 -9.20 -20.61 5.06
CA MET A 400 -10.23 -21.39 4.38
C MET A 400 -9.66 -22.23 3.25
N TYR A 401 -8.81 -21.65 2.40
CA TYR A 401 -8.17 -22.37 1.30
C TYR A 401 -7.33 -23.55 1.81
N LYS A 402 -6.52 -23.32 2.85
CA LYS A 402 -5.70 -24.35 3.49
C LYS A 402 -6.55 -25.46 4.10
N SER A 403 -7.62 -25.12 4.79
CA SER A 403 -8.57 -26.08 5.38
C SER A 403 -9.22 -26.95 4.31
N LEU A 404 -9.62 -26.37 3.17
CA LEU A 404 -10.32 -27.08 2.10
C LEU A 404 -9.41 -27.92 1.19
N THR A 405 -8.15 -27.51 1.00
CA THR A 405 -7.24 -28.12 0.02
C THR A 405 -6.04 -28.86 0.65
N GLY A 406 -5.73 -28.56 1.92
CA GLY A 406 -4.51 -28.99 2.60
C GLY A 406 -3.24 -28.27 2.13
N VAL A 407 -3.34 -27.32 1.19
CA VAL A 407 -2.22 -26.60 0.59
C VAL A 407 -2.30 -25.12 0.94
N ASP A 408 -1.14 -24.48 1.16
CA ASP A 408 -1.10 -23.05 1.42
C ASP A 408 -1.47 -22.27 0.17
N LEU A 409 -2.28 -21.21 0.36
CA LEU A 409 -2.61 -20.32 -0.73
C LEU A 409 -1.37 -19.54 -1.13
N GLU A 410 -1.06 -19.56 -2.43
CA GLU A 410 -0.06 -18.68 -3.00
C GLU A 410 -0.75 -17.40 -3.48
N ARG A 411 -0.23 -16.25 -3.05
CA ARG A 411 -0.80 -14.95 -3.32
C ARG A 411 0.28 -13.89 -3.49
N THR A 412 -0.08 -12.83 -4.17
CA THR A 412 0.77 -11.64 -4.35
C THR A 412 0.15 -10.46 -3.62
N VAL A 413 0.97 -9.63 -3.00
CA VAL A 413 0.53 -8.49 -2.18
C VAL A 413 1.24 -7.24 -2.68
N TYR A 414 0.46 -6.20 -2.89
CA TYR A 414 0.94 -4.84 -3.06
C TYR A 414 0.71 -4.05 -1.77
N GLY A 415 0.89 -2.74 -1.85
CA GLY A 415 0.71 -1.84 -0.71
C GLY A 415 1.90 -1.89 0.23
N LYS A 416 1.92 -0.95 1.17
CA LYS A 416 2.92 -0.95 2.23
C LYS A 416 2.75 -2.23 3.08
N PRO A 417 3.84 -2.87 3.52
CA PRO A 417 5.25 -2.46 3.43
C PRO A 417 6.00 -3.02 2.20
N GLU A 418 5.32 -3.49 1.16
CA GLU A 418 5.96 -4.23 0.06
C GLU A 418 6.86 -3.33 -0.82
N LEU A 419 8.00 -3.89 -1.23
CA LEU A 419 9.02 -3.17 -2.01
C LEU A 419 8.48 -2.58 -3.32
N ALA A 420 7.57 -3.29 -3.99
CA ALA A 420 6.96 -2.83 -5.24
C ALA A 420 6.26 -1.48 -5.07
N THR A 421 5.59 -1.25 -3.94
CA THR A 421 4.90 0.00 -3.64
C THR A 421 5.87 1.15 -3.41
N TYR A 422 6.99 0.92 -2.72
CA TYR A 422 8.02 1.96 -2.52
C TYR A 422 8.81 2.28 -3.79
N LYS A 423 9.10 1.28 -4.63
CA LYS A 423 9.69 1.53 -5.96
C LYS A 423 8.76 2.32 -6.88
N TYR A 424 7.46 2.04 -6.81
CA TYR A 424 6.49 2.86 -7.54
C TYR A 424 6.42 4.29 -6.97
N ALA A 425 6.51 4.44 -5.65
CA ALA A 425 6.59 5.74 -5.00
C ALA A 425 7.83 6.55 -5.44
N ASP A 426 8.96 5.90 -5.69
CA ASP A 426 10.14 6.55 -6.27
C ASP A 426 9.88 7.12 -7.67
N GLU A 427 9.23 6.36 -8.55
CA GLU A 427 8.89 6.86 -9.90
C GLU A 427 7.92 8.04 -9.82
N VAL A 428 6.93 7.98 -8.95
CA VAL A 428 5.97 9.08 -8.71
C VAL A 428 6.68 10.30 -8.14
N LEU A 429 7.52 10.14 -7.13
CA LEU A 429 8.25 11.24 -6.52
C LEU A 429 9.23 11.88 -7.50
N THR A 430 9.92 11.07 -8.31
CA THR A 430 10.83 11.54 -9.37
C THR A 430 10.09 12.41 -10.40
N SER A 431 8.96 11.91 -10.91
CA SER A 431 8.11 12.66 -11.84
C SER A 431 7.55 13.94 -11.19
N TRP A 432 7.14 13.85 -9.92
CA TRP A 432 6.63 14.98 -9.16
C TRP A 432 7.68 16.07 -8.94
N MET A 433 8.94 15.70 -8.70
CA MET A 433 10.07 16.64 -8.65
C MET A 433 10.21 17.42 -9.96
N GLY A 434 10.11 16.72 -11.10
CA GLY A 434 10.10 17.35 -12.43
C GLY A 434 8.93 18.32 -12.61
N ASN A 435 7.74 17.97 -12.13
CA ASN A 435 6.56 18.83 -12.18
C ASN A 435 6.68 20.08 -11.29
N LEU A 436 7.37 19.98 -10.15
CA LEU A 436 7.52 21.09 -9.20
C LEU A 436 8.64 22.06 -9.58
N TYR A 437 9.79 21.55 -10.03
CA TYR A 437 11.01 22.35 -10.22
C TYR A 437 11.55 22.35 -11.66
N GLY A 438 10.93 21.60 -12.57
CA GLY A 438 11.36 21.45 -13.95
C GLY A 438 12.11 20.15 -14.22
N GLU A 439 12.17 19.73 -15.48
CA GLU A 439 12.72 18.43 -15.94
C GLU A 439 14.20 18.22 -15.57
N GLU A 440 14.96 19.29 -15.29
CA GLU A 440 16.36 19.19 -14.86
C GLU A 440 16.50 18.61 -13.44
N GLU A 441 15.45 18.72 -12.62
CA GLU A 441 15.39 18.22 -11.24
C GLU A 441 14.56 16.94 -11.12
N GLU A 442 14.26 16.26 -12.23
CA GLU A 442 13.58 14.95 -12.28
C GLU A 442 14.51 13.83 -11.74
N ARG A 443 14.78 13.89 -10.43
CA ARG A 443 15.64 12.96 -9.68
C ARG A 443 15.07 12.74 -8.29
N LEU A 444 15.42 11.60 -7.69
CA LEU A 444 15.07 11.32 -6.30
C LEU A 444 15.85 12.20 -5.32
N PRO A 445 15.16 12.81 -4.35
CA PRO A 445 15.80 13.41 -3.18
C PRO A 445 16.51 12.36 -2.32
N GLU A 446 17.63 12.71 -1.71
CA GLU A 446 18.35 11.80 -0.80
C GLU A 446 17.64 11.68 0.56
N ASN A 447 17.04 12.77 1.05
CA ASN A 447 16.43 12.83 2.37
C ASN A 447 14.90 12.69 2.28
N ILE A 448 14.43 11.45 2.15
CA ILE A 448 12.99 11.14 2.11
C ILE A 448 12.51 10.73 3.51
N TYR A 449 11.39 11.29 3.92
CA TYR A 449 10.75 11.06 5.21
C TYR A 449 9.37 10.42 5.04
N MET A 450 9.23 9.15 5.42
CA MET A 450 7.94 8.45 5.52
C MET A 450 7.25 8.83 6.82
N ILE A 451 6.08 9.47 6.74
CA ILE A 451 5.26 9.82 7.89
C ILE A 451 4.07 8.87 7.95
N GLY A 452 3.97 8.08 9.01
CA GLY A 452 2.95 7.04 9.15
C GLY A 452 2.55 6.77 10.59
N ASP A 453 1.41 6.11 10.76
CA ASP A 453 0.85 5.76 12.07
C ASP A 453 0.94 4.27 12.38
N ASN A 454 1.26 3.43 11.38
CA ASN A 454 1.24 1.97 11.50
C ASN A 454 2.66 1.38 11.42
N PRO A 455 3.22 0.87 12.54
CA PRO A 455 4.55 0.28 12.57
C PRO A 455 4.73 -0.89 11.58
N ALA A 456 3.70 -1.73 11.44
CA ALA A 456 3.71 -2.92 10.61
C ALA A 456 3.55 -2.65 9.10
N SER A 457 3.39 -1.38 8.71
CA SER A 457 3.15 -0.95 7.32
C SER A 457 4.06 0.21 6.91
N ASP A 458 3.86 1.39 7.49
CA ASP A 458 4.61 2.60 7.12
C ASP A 458 6.06 2.52 7.57
N ILE A 459 6.26 2.16 8.84
CA ILE A 459 7.58 2.24 9.48
C ILE A 459 8.48 1.12 9.00
N VAL A 460 8.00 -0.13 9.04
CA VAL A 460 8.78 -1.25 8.53
C VAL A 460 9.07 -1.11 7.03
N GLY A 461 8.10 -0.63 6.24
CA GLY A 461 8.29 -0.40 4.80
C GLY A 461 9.34 0.66 4.52
N GLY A 462 9.23 1.84 5.15
CA GLY A 462 10.21 2.91 4.99
C GLY A 462 11.61 2.50 5.48
N ASN A 463 11.70 1.77 6.60
CA ASN A 463 12.96 1.25 7.13
C ASN A 463 13.62 0.26 6.16
N MET A 464 12.87 -0.70 5.63
CA MET A 464 13.38 -1.69 4.67
C MET A 464 13.83 -1.04 3.36
N TYR A 465 13.17 0.06 2.96
CA TYR A 465 13.54 0.80 1.77
C TYR A 465 14.73 1.76 1.97
N GLY A 466 15.02 2.12 3.23
CA GLY A 466 16.10 3.04 3.60
C GLY A 466 15.68 4.50 3.71
N TRP A 467 14.38 4.79 3.83
CA TRP A 467 13.86 6.13 4.11
C TRP A 467 13.93 6.46 5.60
N ASN A 468 13.93 7.76 5.93
CA ASN A 468 13.75 8.21 7.30
C ASN A 468 12.27 7.98 7.70
N THR A 469 12.01 7.35 8.84
CA THR A 469 10.64 6.98 9.25
C THR A 469 10.21 7.74 10.51
N CYS A 470 9.07 8.43 10.40
CA CYS A 470 8.46 9.21 11.46
C CYS A 470 7.13 8.57 11.86
N LEU A 471 7.07 8.03 13.08
CA LEU A 471 5.85 7.42 13.61
C LEU A 471 5.02 8.46 14.35
N VAL A 472 3.74 8.62 13.98
CA VAL A 472 2.81 9.54 14.67
C VAL A 472 1.84 8.80 15.58
N ARG A 473 1.44 9.46 16.67
CA ARG A 473 0.50 8.89 17.67
C ARG A 473 -0.97 9.17 17.38
N THR A 474 -1.28 9.64 16.19
CA THR A 474 -2.63 10.04 15.78
C THR A 474 -3.42 8.91 15.14
N GLY A 475 -2.93 7.66 15.11
CA GLY A 475 -3.61 6.57 14.42
C GLY A 475 -3.56 5.23 15.16
N VAL A 476 -3.10 4.18 14.47
CA VAL A 476 -2.97 2.80 14.98
C VAL A 476 -2.02 2.76 16.17
N PHE A 477 -0.84 3.37 16.05
CA PHE A 477 0.09 3.52 17.16
C PHE A 477 -0.37 4.65 18.09
N GLN A 478 -0.51 4.36 19.39
CA GLN A 478 -0.99 5.34 20.38
C GLN A 478 -0.13 5.41 21.65
N GLY A 479 0.84 4.52 21.87
CA GLY A 479 1.54 4.42 23.15
C GLY A 479 2.95 3.86 23.08
N GLY A 480 3.76 4.21 24.08
CA GLY A 480 5.19 3.86 24.16
C GLY A 480 6.11 4.95 23.60
N ASP A 481 7.41 4.76 23.82
CA ASP A 481 8.45 5.63 23.30
C ASP A 481 8.66 5.38 21.80
N ASN A 482 8.70 4.11 21.39
CA ASN A 482 8.76 3.62 20.01
C ASN A 482 8.17 2.20 19.94
N ASP A 483 7.86 1.73 18.73
CA ASP A 483 7.39 0.34 18.53
C ASP A 483 8.55 -0.65 18.78
N GLU A 484 8.25 -1.75 19.48
CA GLU A 484 9.26 -2.73 19.87
C GLU A 484 9.75 -3.59 18.69
N GLU A 485 8.85 -3.90 17.75
CA GLU A 485 9.15 -4.79 16.63
C GLU A 485 9.64 -4.00 15.40
N ASN A 486 9.05 -2.84 15.14
CA ASN A 486 9.28 -2.01 13.96
C ASN A 486 9.55 -0.55 14.36
N PRO A 487 10.66 -0.26 15.06
CA PRO A 487 10.95 1.07 15.56
C PRO A 487 11.17 2.08 14.43
N ALA A 488 10.59 3.26 14.58
CA ALA A 488 10.85 4.40 13.71
C ALA A 488 12.31 4.86 13.85
N ASN A 489 13.01 5.00 12.73
CA ASN A 489 14.44 5.31 12.71
C ASN A 489 14.72 6.82 12.90
N PHE A 490 13.76 7.68 12.57
CA PHE A 490 13.90 9.12 12.73
C PHE A 490 13.32 9.61 14.04
N GLY A 491 12.15 9.10 14.42
CA GLY A 491 11.56 9.40 15.71
C GLY A 491 10.06 9.15 15.77
N VAL A 492 9.52 9.37 16.97
CA VAL A 492 8.10 9.17 17.28
C VAL A 492 7.50 10.46 17.80
N PHE A 493 6.47 10.93 17.14
CA PHE A 493 5.93 12.28 17.29
C PHE A 493 4.49 12.24 17.76
N LYS A 494 4.02 13.32 18.38
CA LYS A 494 2.63 13.42 18.80
C LYS A 494 1.69 13.46 17.60
N ASN A 495 2.08 14.20 16.56
CA ASN A 495 1.29 14.42 15.35
C ASN A 495 2.20 14.71 14.13
N VAL A 496 1.59 14.79 12.95
CA VAL A 496 2.27 15.06 11.67
C VAL A 496 3.01 16.39 11.65
N LEU A 497 2.52 17.43 12.35
CA LEU A 497 3.16 18.74 12.37
C LEU A 497 4.49 18.71 13.12
N GLU A 498 4.56 18.02 14.24
CA GLU A 498 5.81 17.86 15.00
C GLU A 498 6.85 17.07 14.20
N ALA A 499 6.43 16.00 13.52
CA ALA A 499 7.30 15.19 12.67
C ALA A 499 7.91 16.03 11.53
N VAL A 500 7.08 16.74 10.77
CA VAL A 500 7.52 17.56 9.64
C VAL A 500 8.37 18.74 10.12
N SER A 501 7.97 19.40 11.20
CA SER A 501 8.77 20.52 11.76
C SER A 501 10.17 20.05 12.19
N THR A 502 10.27 18.86 12.78
CA THR A 502 11.57 18.29 13.20
C THR A 502 12.44 17.92 12.02
N ALA A 503 11.87 17.29 10.99
CA ALA A 503 12.60 16.98 9.75
C ALA A 503 13.09 18.27 9.04
N LEU A 504 12.23 19.29 8.95
CA LEU A 504 12.61 20.59 8.36
C LEU A 504 13.74 21.26 9.13
N ARG A 505 13.72 21.25 10.47
CA ARG A 505 14.81 21.80 11.29
C ARG A 505 16.13 21.06 11.11
N LYS A 506 16.09 19.71 11.05
CA LYS A 506 17.28 18.91 10.79
C LYS A 506 17.95 19.27 9.46
N GLU A 507 17.16 19.40 8.41
CA GLU A 507 17.70 19.67 7.07
C GLU A 507 18.06 21.16 6.87
N LEU A 508 17.18 22.07 7.29
CA LEU A 508 17.23 23.49 6.93
C LEU A 508 17.78 24.40 8.04
N GLY A 509 17.90 23.90 9.28
CA GLY A 509 18.35 24.64 10.47
C GLY A 509 17.20 24.97 11.44
N ASP A 510 17.54 25.10 12.73
CA ASP A 510 16.58 25.42 13.80
C ASP A 510 15.94 26.81 13.65
N ASP A 511 16.61 27.71 12.92
CA ASP A 511 16.14 29.06 12.60
C ASP A 511 15.10 29.09 11.47
N PHE A 512 14.86 27.97 10.79
CA PHE A 512 13.96 27.93 9.64
C PHE A 512 12.51 28.26 10.03
N LYS A 513 11.93 29.26 9.36
CA LYS A 513 10.57 29.72 9.65
C LYS A 513 9.52 28.90 8.92
N LEU A 514 8.53 28.40 9.67
CA LEU A 514 7.42 27.59 9.16
C LEU A 514 6.20 28.45 8.78
N ASN A 515 6.43 29.68 8.34
CA ASN A 515 5.43 30.61 7.83
C ASN A 515 6.10 31.57 6.85
N PHE A 516 5.35 32.00 5.83
CA PHE A 516 5.80 33.02 4.90
C PHE A 516 5.43 34.40 5.45
N ASP A 517 6.42 35.17 5.89
CA ASP A 517 6.20 36.51 6.44
C ASP A 517 6.26 37.58 5.34
N GLU A 518 5.10 37.88 4.73
CA GLU A 518 5.00 38.96 3.75
C GLU A 518 5.35 40.35 4.32
N HIS A 519 5.19 40.56 5.63
CA HIS A 519 5.28 41.89 6.24
C HIS A 519 6.71 42.29 6.54
N SER A 520 7.55 41.37 7.01
CA SER A 520 8.98 41.67 7.22
C SER A 520 9.78 41.76 5.91
N ILE A 521 9.27 41.15 4.83
CA ILE A 521 10.02 41.01 3.57
C ILE A 521 9.57 42.03 2.51
N ASN A 522 8.32 42.50 2.54
CA ASN A 522 7.85 43.50 1.60
C ASN A 522 8.21 44.93 2.07
N PRO A 523 9.16 45.64 1.41
CA PRO A 523 9.57 46.98 1.83
C PRO A 523 8.44 48.03 1.77
N ILE A 524 7.34 47.75 1.05
CA ILE A 524 6.17 48.63 0.96
C ILE A 524 5.24 48.45 2.18
N LYS A 525 5.22 47.25 2.79
CA LYS A 525 4.40 46.95 3.99
C LYS A 525 5.20 47.06 5.30
N ALA A 526 6.53 47.06 5.24
CA ALA A 526 7.42 47.08 6.40
C ALA A 526 7.54 48.48 7.07
N CYS A 527 6.92 49.53 6.52
CA CYS A 527 6.98 50.87 7.10
C CYS A 527 5.58 51.48 7.30
N PRO A 528 4.98 51.32 8.50
CA PRO A 528 3.82 52.12 8.90
C PRO A 528 4.19 53.52 9.43
N ASP A 529 5.47 53.77 9.80
CA ASP A 529 5.84 54.89 10.67
C ASP A 529 6.63 56.04 9.99
N SER A 530 6.82 56.04 8.66
CA SER A 530 7.57 57.13 7.98
C SER A 530 6.71 58.16 7.24
N ALA A 531 5.39 58.18 7.45
CA ALA A 531 4.48 59.13 6.80
C ALA A 531 4.17 60.39 7.64
N ALA A 532 5.14 60.88 8.42
CA ALA A 532 5.01 62.14 9.15
C ALA A 532 6.36 62.89 9.25
N ALA A 533 6.94 63.27 8.10
CA ALA A 533 7.96 64.33 8.05
C ALA A 533 8.19 64.82 6.61
N ILE A 534 7.22 65.55 6.04
CA ILE A 534 7.50 66.59 5.04
C ILE A 534 6.56 67.75 5.37
N GLU A 535 7.15 68.87 5.82
CA GLU A 535 6.51 70.18 6.02
C GLU A 535 5.95 70.78 4.73
#